data_AF-A0A0G0D1I9-F1
#
_entry.id   AF-A0A0G0D1I9-F1
#
_cell.length_a   1.000
_cell.length_b   1.000
_cell.length_c   1.000
_cell.angle_alpha   90.00
_cell.angle_beta   90.00
_cell.angle_gamma   90.00
#
_symmetry.space_group_name_H-M   'P 1'
#
loop_
_entity.id
_entity.type
_entity.pdbx_description
1 polymer ?
#
loop_
_entity_poly.entity_id
_entity_poly.type
_entity_poly.pdbx_seq_one_letter_code
_entity_poly.pdbx_strand_id
1 'polypeptide(L)'
;MSAKHLLRGFDSPTRLKGEVAEQFDNLWHTGLMTERYIRNPNTKCVVCGKPIYKRPIEIKRNSKRVYCSASCYGISCRKEIPCIICGKMILSGLHKKTCSRSCANKHRTGIKYKLNRPKDKVKNYQSLKIRLLQQRGKICERCHYDKYEILQVHHKDKNRLNNNLSNLELICPNCHYEKHFLLTSWLNKKEGGQDGNARVLKTRERKL
;
A
#
# COMPACT_ATOMS: atom_id res chain seq x y z
N MET A 1 -2.97 30.99 51.42
CA MET A 1 -2.91 31.98 50.33
C MET A 1 -3.34 31.29 49.04
N SER A 2 -4.54 31.63 48.55
CA SER A 2 -5.25 30.93 47.47
C SER A 2 -4.97 31.62 46.14
N ALA A 3 -4.42 30.90 45.16
CA ALA A 3 -4.24 31.39 43.80
C ALA A 3 -5.17 30.58 42.87
N LYS A 4 -6.42 31.07 42.76
CA LYS A 4 -7.34 30.70 41.68
C LYS A 4 -6.88 31.42 40.40
N HIS A 5 -6.60 30.68 39.33
CA HIS A 5 -6.37 31.25 38.01
C HIS A 5 -7.15 30.50 36.92
N LEU A 6 -8.31 31.09 36.63
CA LEU A 6 -8.87 31.39 35.31
C LEU A 6 -8.92 30.28 34.25
N LEU A 7 -10.05 29.58 34.23
CA LEU A 7 -10.60 28.90 33.06
C LEU A 7 -11.02 29.97 32.02
N ARG A 8 -10.48 29.93 30.80
CA ARG A 8 -10.98 30.70 29.66
C ARG A 8 -12.09 29.91 28.98
N GLY A 9 -13.34 30.28 29.27
CA GLY A 9 -14.50 29.87 28.48
C GLY A 9 -14.49 30.59 27.13
N PHE A 10 -14.55 29.83 26.04
CA PHE A 10 -14.85 30.34 24.71
C PHE A 10 -16.34 30.15 24.47
N ASP A 11 -17.14 31.10 24.94
CA ASP A 11 -18.55 31.21 24.58
C ASP A 11 -18.63 31.77 23.16
N SER A 12 -18.97 30.91 22.20
CA SER A 12 -19.24 31.30 20.82
C SER A 12 -20.65 31.89 20.72
N PRO A 13 -20.82 33.10 20.14
CA PRO A 13 -22.13 33.70 20.00
C PRO A 13 -22.97 32.96 18.97
N THR A 14 -24.14 32.51 19.40
CA THR A 14 -25.26 32.05 18.59
C THR A 14 -25.65 33.12 17.58
N ARG A 15 -25.19 32.95 16.33
CA ARG A 15 -25.59 33.79 15.21
C ARG A 15 -26.87 33.23 14.59
N LEU A 16 -28.02 33.67 15.12
CA LEU A 16 -29.30 33.57 14.42
C LEU A 16 -29.23 34.43 13.16
N LYS A 17 -29.01 33.79 12.01
CA LYS A 17 -29.26 34.37 10.68
C LYS A 17 -30.49 33.67 10.10
N GLY A 18 -31.66 34.22 10.41
CA GLY A 18 -32.72 34.25 9.41
C GLY A 18 -32.37 35.33 8.41
N GLU A 19 -32.40 35.00 7.13
CA GLU A 19 -32.91 35.82 6.02
C GLU A 19 -32.48 35.19 4.69
N VAL A 20 -33.51 34.71 3.99
CA VAL A 20 -33.68 34.57 2.53
C VAL A 20 -32.49 34.07 1.71
N ALA A 21 -32.58 32.79 1.34
CA ALA A 21 -31.87 32.25 0.19
C ALA A 21 -32.39 32.94 -1.08
N GLU A 22 -31.59 33.83 -1.67
CA GLU A 22 -31.81 34.32 -3.03
C GLU A 22 -31.76 33.12 -4.00
N GLN A 23 -32.95 32.78 -4.49
CA GLN A 23 -33.15 31.88 -5.61
C GLN A 23 -32.59 32.53 -6.88
N PHE A 24 -31.39 32.15 -7.27
CA PHE A 24 -30.95 32.35 -8.64
C PHE A 24 -31.65 31.31 -9.52
N ASP A 25 -32.87 31.67 -9.91
CA ASP A 25 -33.65 30.97 -10.92
C ASP A 25 -32.96 31.14 -12.28
N ASN A 26 -32.37 30.06 -12.79
CA ASN A 26 -31.97 29.97 -14.19
C ASN A 26 -33.26 29.88 -15.05
N LEU A 27 -33.86 31.03 -15.33
CA LEU A 27 -34.96 31.22 -16.26
C LEU A 27 -34.47 31.00 -17.70
N TRP A 28 -34.71 29.81 -18.23
CA TRP A 28 -34.83 29.63 -19.68
C TRP A 28 -36.32 29.75 -20.03
N HIS A 29 -36.69 30.92 -20.57
CA HIS A 29 -38.05 31.23 -21.03
C HIS A 29 -38.33 30.57 -22.38
N THR A 30 -39.18 29.52 -22.37
CA THR A 30 -40.06 29.20 -23.50
C THR A 30 -41.44 28.82 -22.96
N GLY A 31 -42.39 29.76 -23.04
CA GLY A 31 -43.82 29.44 -23.03
C GLY A 31 -44.46 29.18 -21.65
N LEU A 32 -45.32 30.10 -21.24
CA LEU A 32 -46.27 30.00 -20.14
C LEU A 32 -47.04 28.67 -20.12
N MET A 33 -46.69 27.79 -19.19
CA MET A 33 -47.54 26.84 -18.42
C MET A 33 -46.57 26.05 -17.53
N THR A 34 -46.33 26.47 -16.28
CA THR A 34 -45.64 25.62 -15.29
C THR A 34 -46.61 24.55 -14.76
N GLU A 35 -47.27 23.83 -15.65
CA GLU A 35 -47.95 22.61 -15.25
C GLU A 35 -46.87 21.60 -14.89
N ARG A 36 -46.75 21.27 -13.60
CA ARG A 36 -45.88 20.18 -13.16
C ARG A 36 -46.45 18.91 -13.80
N TYR A 37 -45.88 18.51 -14.93
CA TYR A 37 -46.23 17.25 -15.58
C TYR A 37 -45.86 16.09 -14.65
N ILE A 38 -46.81 15.67 -13.83
CA ILE A 38 -46.66 14.57 -12.88
C ILE A 38 -46.90 13.27 -13.65
N ARG A 39 -45.84 12.49 -13.84
CA ARG A 39 -45.95 11.17 -14.45
C ARG A 39 -46.49 10.17 -13.42
N ASN A 40 -47.52 9.41 -13.81
CA ASN A 40 -48.04 8.32 -13.00
C ASN A 40 -46.94 7.27 -12.76
N PRO A 41 -46.69 6.85 -11.51
CA PRO A 41 -45.72 5.81 -11.21
C PRO A 41 -46.05 4.50 -11.93
N ASN A 42 -45.05 3.86 -12.52
CA ASN A 42 -45.20 2.59 -13.22
C ASN A 42 -44.37 1.46 -12.60
N THR A 43 -43.59 1.75 -11.56
CA THR A 43 -42.75 0.76 -10.87
C THR A 43 -42.45 1.21 -9.43
N LYS A 44 -41.82 0.33 -8.64
CA LYS A 44 -41.47 0.58 -7.23
C LYS A 44 -39.95 0.49 -7.08
N CYS A 45 -39.38 1.33 -6.22
CA CYS A 45 -37.97 1.23 -5.88
C CYS A 45 -37.67 -0.09 -5.15
N VAL A 46 -36.64 -0.81 -5.58
CA VAL A 46 -36.24 -2.10 -4.96
C VAL A 46 -35.80 -1.95 -3.50
N VAL A 47 -35.24 -0.80 -3.13
CA VAL A 47 -34.66 -0.60 -1.79
C VAL A 47 -35.68 -0.03 -0.79
N CYS A 48 -36.43 1.00 -1.17
CA CYS A 48 -37.36 1.68 -0.25
C CYS A 48 -38.84 1.50 -0.60
N GLY A 49 -39.18 0.79 -1.68
CA GLY A 49 -40.56 0.54 -2.09
C GLY A 49 -41.33 1.75 -2.67
N LYS A 50 -40.75 2.96 -2.64
CA LYS A 50 -41.42 4.19 -3.11
C LYS A 50 -41.91 4.04 -4.56
N PRO A 51 -43.17 4.39 -4.88
CA PRO A 51 -43.67 4.36 -6.24
C PRO A 51 -42.95 5.45 -7.05
N ILE A 52 -42.39 5.06 -8.19
CA ILE A 52 -41.66 5.95 -9.08
C ILE A 52 -42.05 5.68 -10.54
N TYR A 53 -41.97 6.72 -11.36
CA TYR A 53 -41.98 6.56 -12.80
C TYR A 53 -40.55 6.32 -13.31
N LYS A 54 -40.39 5.30 -14.16
CA LYS A 54 -39.18 5.07 -14.97
C LYS A 54 -39.57 4.75 -16.41
N ARG A 55 -38.75 5.14 -17.38
CA ARG A 55 -39.06 4.84 -18.80
C ARG A 55 -39.10 3.30 -18.98
N PRO A 56 -40.07 2.72 -19.72
CA PRO A 56 -40.18 1.26 -19.88
C PRO A 56 -38.87 0.57 -20.35
N ILE A 57 -38.10 1.25 -21.21
CA ILE A 57 -36.80 0.76 -21.67
C ILE A 57 -35.75 0.64 -20.54
N GLU A 58 -35.77 1.54 -19.55
CA GLU A 58 -34.86 1.50 -18.39
C GLU A 58 -35.21 0.33 -17.47
N ILE A 59 -36.51 0.06 -17.29
CA ILE A 59 -37.00 -1.07 -16.51
C ILE A 59 -36.55 -2.39 -17.16
N LYS A 60 -36.66 -2.49 -18.48
CA LYS A 60 -36.21 -3.66 -19.25
C LYS A 60 -34.69 -3.83 -19.17
N ARG A 61 -33.91 -2.76 -19.38
CA ARG A 61 -32.43 -2.80 -19.35
C ARG A 61 -31.86 -3.23 -18.01
N ASN A 62 -32.46 -2.74 -16.91
CA ASN A 62 -31.96 -3.02 -15.56
C ASN A 62 -32.60 -4.28 -14.93
N SER A 63 -33.25 -5.15 -15.72
CA SER A 63 -33.91 -6.38 -15.24
C SER A 63 -34.83 -6.11 -14.04
N LYS A 64 -35.65 -5.05 -14.11
CA LYS A 64 -36.55 -4.57 -13.03
C LYS A 64 -35.85 -4.05 -11.76
N ARG A 65 -34.52 -3.91 -11.73
CA ARG A 65 -33.79 -3.24 -10.64
C ARG A 65 -33.79 -1.72 -10.86
N VAL A 66 -34.74 -1.05 -10.24
CA VAL A 66 -34.94 0.39 -10.34
C VAL A 66 -34.92 1.07 -8.98
N TYR A 67 -34.37 2.29 -8.97
CA TYR A 67 -34.11 3.05 -7.75
C TYR A 67 -34.69 4.46 -7.87
N CYS A 68 -35.25 4.97 -6.77
CA CYS A 68 -35.85 6.30 -6.74
C CYS A 68 -34.81 7.43 -6.71
N SER A 69 -33.59 7.13 -6.26
CA SER A 69 -32.53 8.12 -6.02
C SER A 69 -31.15 7.46 -6.00
N ALA A 70 -30.10 8.28 -6.08
CA ALA A 70 -28.71 7.84 -5.96
C ALA A 70 -28.41 7.18 -4.60
N SER A 71 -29.13 7.59 -3.53
CA SER A 71 -28.97 6.97 -2.21
C SER A 71 -29.46 5.52 -2.20
N CYS A 72 -30.63 5.24 -2.78
CA CYS A 72 -31.15 3.88 -2.92
C CYS A 72 -30.27 3.02 -3.83
N TYR A 73 -29.79 3.58 -4.94
CA TYR A 73 -28.81 2.89 -5.78
C TYR A 73 -27.54 2.55 -4.98
N GLY A 74 -26.99 3.53 -4.26
CA GLY A 74 -25.81 3.38 -3.42
C GLY A 74 -25.96 2.28 -2.37
N ILE A 75 -27.11 2.19 -1.69
CA ILE A 75 -27.41 1.09 -0.75
C ILE A 75 -27.33 -0.27 -1.44
N SER A 76 -27.91 -0.40 -2.64
CA SER A 76 -27.88 -1.67 -3.36
C SER A 76 -26.49 -2.11 -3.83
N CYS A 77 -25.57 -1.16 -3.98
CA CYS A 77 -24.18 -1.43 -4.34
C CYS A 77 -23.29 -1.71 -3.12
N ARG A 78 -23.78 -1.50 -1.88
CA ARG A 78 -22.97 -1.71 -0.67
C ARG A 78 -22.62 -3.18 -0.54
N LYS A 79 -21.31 -3.45 -0.46
CA LYS A 79 -20.76 -4.74 -0.09
C LYS A 79 -20.29 -4.63 1.36
N GLU A 80 -20.80 -5.53 2.18
CA GLU A 80 -20.50 -5.55 3.61
C GLU A 80 -19.78 -6.85 3.98
N ILE A 81 -18.79 -6.72 4.86
CA ILE A 81 -17.95 -7.82 5.37
C ILE A 81 -18.10 -7.83 6.89
N PRO A 82 -18.27 -9.01 7.52
CA PRO A 82 -18.40 -9.09 8.97
C PRO A 82 -17.08 -8.77 9.68
N CYS A 83 -17.18 -8.10 10.83
CA CYS A 83 -16.06 -7.92 11.75
C CYS A 83 -15.55 -9.27 12.28
N ILE A 84 -14.23 -9.50 12.25
CA ILE A 84 -13.62 -10.75 12.73
C ILE A 84 -13.91 -11.04 14.22
N ILE A 85 -14.14 -10.00 15.03
CA ILE A 85 -14.30 -10.14 16.49
C ILE A 85 -15.77 -10.19 16.94
N CYS A 86 -16.65 -9.40 16.32
CA CYS A 86 -18.04 -9.27 16.80
C CYS A 86 -19.10 -9.47 15.72
N GLY A 87 -18.71 -9.82 14.49
CA GLY A 87 -19.64 -10.06 13.38
C GLY A 87 -20.32 -8.82 12.81
N LYS A 88 -20.23 -7.63 13.45
CA LYS A 88 -20.85 -6.40 12.94
C LYS A 88 -20.43 -6.13 11.50
N MET A 89 -21.41 -5.86 10.63
CA MET A 89 -21.20 -5.59 9.22
C MET A 89 -20.43 -4.28 9.02
N ILE A 90 -19.43 -4.35 8.14
CA ILE A 90 -18.53 -3.25 7.81
C ILE A 90 -18.53 -3.07 6.30
N LEU A 91 -18.55 -1.82 5.84
CA LEU A 91 -18.35 -1.51 4.42
C LEU A 91 -17.01 -2.06 3.92
N SER A 92 -17.04 -2.91 2.90
CA SER A 92 -15.86 -3.55 2.32
C SER A 92 -14.84 -2.53 1.81
N GLY A 93 -15.30 -1.38 1.30
CA GLY A 93 -14.45 -0.29 0.81
C GLY A 93 -13.60 0.40 1.87
N LEU A 94 -13.86 0.16 3.16
CA LEU A 94 -13.01 0.68 4.24
C LEU A 94 -11.74 -0.16 4.45
N HIS A 95 -11.61 -1.32 3.80
CA HIS A 95 -10.46 -2.24 3.93
C HIS A 95 -10.06 -2.59 5.37
N LYS A 96 -11.00 -2.47 6.32
CA LYS A 96 -10.77 -2.71 7.74
C LYS A 96 -11.31 -4.08 8.14
N LYS A 97 -10.54 -4.80 8.98
CA LYS A 97 -10.91 -6.13 9.49
C LYS A 97 -11.83 -6.10 10.71
N THR A 98 -11.86 -4.97 11.41
CA THR A 98 -12.61 -4.79 12.66
C THR A 98 -13.45 -3.53 12.62
N CYS A 99 -14.59 -3.54 13.33
CA CYS A 99 -15.56 -2.46 13.24
C CYS A 99 -15.17 -1.23 14.08
N SER A 100 -14.45 -1.44 15.19
CA SER A 100 -14.12 -0.44 16.21
C SER A 100 -12.70 -0.62 16.77
N ARG A 101 -12.21 0.40 17.49
CA ARG A 101 -10.92 0.34 18.21
C ARG A 101 -10.90 -0.77 19.26
N SER A 102 -12.01 -1.01 19.96
CA SER A 102 -12.13 -2.09 20.94
C SER A 102 -11.97 -3.47 20.29
N CYS A 103 -12.60 -3.72 19.13
CA CYS A 103 -12.41 -4.95 18.37
C CYS A 103 -10.97 -5.06 17.83
N ALA A 104 -10.37 -3.96 17.38
CA ALA A 104 -8.97 -3.97 16.92
C ALA A 104 -8.00 -4.35 18.05
N ASN A 105 -8.25 -3.88 19.28
CA ASN A 105 -7.43 -4.25 20.44
C ASN A 105 -7.60 -5.74 20.80
N LYS A 106 -8.84 -6.25 20.83
CA LYS A 106 -9.12 -7.69 21.02
C LYS A 106 -8.53 -8.56 19.92
N HIS A 107 -8.50 -8.09 18.68
CA HIS A 107 -7.83 -8.79 17.59
C HIS A 107 -6.30 -8.83 17.77
N ARG A 108 -5.73 -7.88 18.51
CA ARG A 108 -4.28 -7.82 18.77
C ARG A 108 -3.84 -8.56 20.03
N THR A 109 -4.74 -8.81 20.97
CA THR A 109 -4.41 -9.53 22.21
C THR A 109 -3.91 -10.93 21.87
N GLY A 110 -2.72 -11.29 22.38
CA GLY A 110 -2.09 -12.59 22.13
C GLY A 110 -1.22 -12.67 20.88
N ILE A 111 -1.17 -11.63 20.04
CA ILE A 111 -0.20 -11.57 18.94
C ILE A 111 1.20 -11.35 19.54
N LYS A 112 1.99 -12.42 19.63
CA LYS A 112 3.40 -12.35 19.98
C LYS A 112 4.19 -11.89 18.75
N TYR A 113 4.78 -10.71 18.83
CA TYR A 113 5.79 -10.30 17.86
C TYR A 113 7.04 -11.14 18.08
N LYS A 114 7.59 -11.74 17.02
CA LYS A 114 8.90 -12.40 17.11
C LYS A 114 9.93 -11.34 17.51
N LEU A 115 10.37 -11.38 18.77
CA LEU A 115 11.50 -10.59 19.28
C LEU A 115 12.86 -11.11 18.76
N ASN A 116 12.88 -12.18 17.97
CA ASN A 116 14.08 -12.73 17.34
C ASN A 116 14.53 -11.89 16.13
N ARG A 117 14.83 -10.61 16.36
CA ARG A 117 15.76 -9.90 15.48
C ARG A 117 17.12 -9.88 16.19
N PRO A 118 18.19 -10.37 15.56
CA PRO A 118 19.55 -10.10 16.02
C PRO A 118 19.69 -8.59 16.30
N LYS A 119 20.38 -8.22 17.38
CA LYS A 119 20.57 -6.80 17.77
C LYS A 119 21.13 -5.96 16.63
N ASP A 120 21.93 -6.56 15.75
CA ASP A 120 22.44 -5.93 14.53
C ASP A 120 21.42 -5.97 13.38
N LYS A 121 20.59 -4.92 13.30
CA LYS A 121 19.61 -4.67 12.21
C LYS A 121 20.20 -3.93 11.01
N VAL A 122 21.52 -3.98 10.79
CA VAL A 122 22.16 -3.32 9.65
C VAL A 122 21.83 -4.10 8.37
N LYS A 123 20.68 -3.77 7.77
CA LYS A 123 20.27 -4.26 6.45
C LYS A 123 20.73 -3.33 5.32
N ASN A 124 20.95 -2.06 5.65
CA ASN A 124 21.32 -1.07 4.66
C ASN A 124 22.83 -1.17 4.41
N TYR A 125 23.18 -1.43 3.15
CA TYR A 125 24.55 -1.48 2.65
C TYR A 125 25.38 -0.26 3.09
N GLN A 126 24.77 0.93 3.12
CA GLN A 126 25.43 2.17 3.55
C GLN A 126 25.87 2.11 5.02
N SER A 127 24.98 1.70 5.93
CA SER A 127 25.34 1.55 7.35
C SER A 127 26.40 0.47 7.59
N LEU A 128 26.40 -0.58 6.77
CA LEU A 128 27.41 -1.64 6.83
C LEU A 128 28.79 -1.11 6.40
N LYS A 129 28.82 -0.36 5.29
CA LYS A 129 30.02 0.32 4.80
C LYS A 129 30.58 1.31 5.83
N ILE A 130 29.74 2.17 6.39
CA ILE A 130 30.15 3.15 7.41
C ILE A 130 30.76 2.44 8.62
N ARG A 131 30.12 1.38 9.11
CA ARG A 131 30.63 0.60 10.25
C ARG A 131 31.98 -0.04 9.96
N LEU A 132 32.13 -0.66 8.79
CA LEU A 132 33.41 -1.26 8.39
C LEU A 132 34.51 -0.19 8.27
N LEU A 133 34.18 0.99 7.72
CA LEU A 133 35.13 2.11 7.62
C LEU A 133 35.59 2.60 9.00
N GLN A 134 34.67 2.63 9.98
CA GLN A 134 34.99 3.01 11.36
C GLN A 134 35.85 1.95 12.07
N GLN A 135 35.59 0.66 11.83
CA GLN A 135 36.30 -0.43 12.52
C GLN A 135 37.64 -0.80 11.89
N ARG A 136 37.79 -0.63 10.57
CA ARG A 136 38.93 -1.14 9.79
C ARG A 136 39.71 -0.07 9.05
N GLY A 137 39.24 1.17 9.11
CA GLY A 137 39.86 2.29 8.44
C GLY A 137 39.32 2.55 7.03
N LYS A 138 39.84 3.63 6.45
CA LYS A 138 39.39 4.22 5.17
C LYS A 138 40.26 3.77 3.99
N ILE A 139 40.77 2.54 4.04
CA ILE A 139 41.65 1.99 3.01
C ILE A 139 41.12 0.66 2.50
N CYS A 140 41.44 0.33 1.25
CA CYS A 140 41.17 -1.00 0.69
C CYS A 140 41.96 -2.06 1.46
N GLU A 141 41.30 -3.11 1.96
CA GLU A 141 41.93 -4.20 2.71
C GLU A 141 42.88 -5.07 1.86
N ARG A 142 42.93 -4.88 0.53
CA ARG A 142 43.78 -5.66 -0.39
C ARG A 142 44.93 -4.87 -0.98
N CYS A 143 44.61 -3.76 -1.66
CA CYS A 143 45.60 -2.96 -2.38
C CYS A 143 45.94 -1.64 -1.67
N HIS A 144 45.40 -1.39 -0.47
CA HIS A 144 45.63 -0.19 0.33
C HIS A 144 45.24 1.14 -0.34
N TYR A 145 44.45 1.10 -1.41
CA TYR A 145 43.88 2.31 -2.03
C TYR A 145 43.07 3.11 -1.02
N ASP A 146 43.30 4.42 -0.97
CA ASP A 146 42.92 5.32 0.13
C ASP A 146 41.65 6.16 -0.13
N LYS A 147 41.10 6.14 -1.36
CA LYS A 147 39.82 6.79 -1.65
C LYS A 147 38.65 5.96 -1.14
N TYR A 148 38.26 6.23 0.10
CA TYR A 148 37.22 5.46 0.81
C TYR A 148 35.80 5.65 0.26
N GLU A 149 35.53 6.75 -0.44
CA GLU A 149 34.24 7.03 -1.06
C GLU A 149 33.86 5.95 -2.06
N ILE A 150 34.85 5.39 -2.77
CA ILE A 150 34.63 4.37 -3.81
C ILE A 150 34.73 2.93 -3.30
N LEU A 151 35.16 2.71 -2.04
CA LEU A 151 35.26 1.36 -1.48
C LEU A 151 33.89 0.68 -1.42
N GLN A 152 33.87 -0.62 -1.65
CA GLN A 152 32.69 -1.46 -1.67
C GLN A 152 32.81 -2.59 -0.65
N VAL A 153 31.67 -3.01 -0.10
CA VAL A 153 31.61 -4.16 0.81
C VAL A 153 31.48 -5.42 -0.01
N HIS A 154 32.43 -6.34 0.16
CA HIS A 154 32.44 -7.65 -0.49
C HIS A 154 32.22 -8.77 0.52
N HIS A 155 31.45 -9.79 0.14
CA HIS A 155 31.26 -11.02 0.91
C HIS A 155 32.31 -12.04 0.49
N LYS A 156 33.22 -12.41 1.38
CA LYS A 156 34.30 -13.38 1.13
C LYS A 156 33.77 -14.74 0.68
N ASP A 157 32.66 -15.19 1.28
CA ASP A 157 31.95 -16.43 0.94
C ASP A 157 30.99 -16.32 -0.25
N LYS A 158 30.85 -15.13 -0.85
CA LYS A 158 29.89 -14.80 -1.93
C LYS A 158 28.41 -15.00 -1.56
N ASN A 159 28.09 -15.25 -0.29
CA ASN A 159 26.72 -15.40 0.19
C ASN A 159 26.21 -14.07 0.76
N ARG A 160 25.35 -13.40 -0.01
CA ARG A 160 24.76 -12.09 0.35
C ARG A 160 23.89 -12.13 1.62
N LEU A 161 23.51 -13.32 2.09
CA LEU A 161 22.74 -13.48 3.34
C LEU A 161 23.64 -13.53 4.58
N ASN A 162 24.94 -13.81 4.42
CA ASN A 162 25.90 -13.89 5.51
C ASN A 162 26.54 -12.51 5.80
N ASN A 163 25.85 -11.68 6.56
CA ASN A 163 26.30 -10.32 6.92
C ASN A 163 27.19 -10.28 8.18
N ASN A 164 27.79 -11.40 8.58
CA ASN A 164 28.77 -11.40 9.67
C ASN A 164 29.97 -10.54 9.28
N LEU A 165 30.40 -9.64 10.16
CA LEU A 165 31.47 -8.69 9.85
C LEU A 165 32.75 -9.40 9.40
N SER A 166 33.11 -10.54 10.00
CA SER A 166 34.26 -11.36 9.61
C SER A 166 34.23 -11.85 8.15
N ASN A 167 33.02 -12.07 7.61
CA ASN A 167 32.78 -12.48 6.23
C ASN A 167 32.81 -11.31 5.24
N LEU A 168 32.80 -10.07 5.72
CA LEU A 168 32.83 -8.88 4.89
C LEU A 168 34.26 -8.37 4.77
N GLU A 169 34.59 -7.73 3.65
CA GLU A 169 35.82 -6.96 3.43
C GLU A 169 35.51 -5.65 2.71
N LEU A 170 36.24 -4.58 3.03
CA LEU A 170 36.21 -3.31 2.29
C LEU A 170 37.27 -3.30 1.19
N ILE A 171 36.83 -3.31 -0.06
CA ILE A 171 37.74 -3.37 -1.22
C ILE A 171 37.37 -2.33 -2.28
N CYS A 172 38.34 -1.89 -3.07
CA CYS A 172 38.10 -0.95 -4.17
C CYS A 172 37.37 -1.64 -5.35
N PRO A 173 36.77 -0.86 -6.27
CA PRO A 173 36.05 -1.42 -7.43
C PRO A 173 36.92 -2.36 -8.28
N ASN A 174 38.22 -2.06 -8.42
CA ASN A 174 39.15 -2.90 -9.20
C ASN A 174 39.37 -4.26 -8.53
N CYS A 175 39.73 -4.29 -7.25
CA CYS A 175 39.88 -5.54 -6.49
C CYS A 175 38.56 -6.33 -6.37
N HIS A 176 37.44 -5.61 -6.28
CA HIS A 176 36.11 -6.22 -6.30
C HIS A 176 35.83 -6.90 -7.64
N TYR A 177 36.12 -6.20 -8.74
CA TYR A 177 35.95 -6.72 -10.09
C TYR A 177 36.87 -7.92 -10.34
N GLU A 178 38.16 -7.83 -10.02
CA GLU A 178 39.11 -8.94 -10.11
C GLU A 178 38.61 -10.19 -9.39
N LYS A 179 38.08 -10.06 -8.17
CA LYS A 179 37.58 -11.21 -7.40
C LYS A 179 36.41 -11.90 -8.11
N HIS A 180 35.50 -11.15 -8.72
CA HIS A 180 34.37 -11.72 -9.44
C HIS A 180 34.75 -12.22 -10.83
N PHE A 181 35.53 -11.44 -11.56
CA PHE A 181 35.90 -11.69 -12.96
C PHE A 181 36.91 -12.83 -13.08
N LEU A 182 37.99 -12.82 -12.28
CA LEU A 182 39.02 -13.86 -12.35
C LEU A 182 38.42 -15.23 -12.01
N LEU A 183 37.49 -15.33 -11.06
CA LEU A 183 36.86 -16.62 -10.72
C LEU A 183 35.96 -17.18 -11.82
N THR A 184 35.47 -16.34 -12.74
CA THR A 184 34.61 -16.73 -13.86
C THR A 184 35.30 -16.61 -15.22
N SER A 185 36.58 -16.27 -15.24
CA SER A 185 37.31 -16.01 -16.47
C SER A 185 37.42 -17.28 -17.30
N TRP A 186 37.02 -17.21 -18.55
CA TRP A 186 37.16 -18.29 -19.52
C TRP A 186 38.62 -18.65 -19.81
N LEU A 187 39.55 -17.75 -19.49
CA LEU A 187 41.00 -17.97 -19.60
C LEU A 187 41.56 -18.89 -18.50
N ASN A 188 40.82 -19.14 -17.41
CA ASN A 188 41.23 -20.09 -16.37
C ASN A 188 41.06 -21.56 -16.80
N LYS A 189 40.67 -21.82 -18.05
CA LYS A 189 40.59 -23.18 -18.64
C LYS A 189 41.96 -23.71 -19.06
N LYS A 190 42.96 -23.69 -18.18
CA LYS A 190 44.18 -24.52 -18.20
C LYS A 190 44.66 -24.47 -16.74
N GLU A 191 44.62 -25.52 -15.94
CA GLU A 191 45.17 -26.87 -16.13
C GLU A 191 44.31 -27.89 -15.36
N GLY A 192 44.09 -29.08 -15.95
CA GLY A 192 43.41 -30.20 -15.31
C GLY A 192 42.14 -30.62 -16.03
N GLY A 193 42.23 -31.67 -16.84
CA GLY A 193 41.14 -32.23 -17.63
C GLY A 193 40.07 -32.98 -16.82
N GLN A 194 39.11 -33.51 -17.60
CA GLN A 194 37.96 -34.34 -17.26
C GLN A 194 36.68 -33.60 -16.84
N ASP A 195 35.98 -33.15 -17.89
CA ASP A 195 34.62 -33.57 -18.25
C ASP A 195 33.57 -33.72 -17.15
N GLY A 196 32.52 -32.89 -17.27
CA GLY A 196 31.21 -33.23 -16.71
C GLY A 196 30.30 -32.04 -16.41
N ASN A 197 29.91 -31.23 -17.40
CA ASN A 197 28.57 -30.63 -17.31
C ASN A 197 27.96 -30.27 -18.68
N ALA A 198 27.13 -31.18 -19.17
CA ALA A 198 26.21 -30.94 -20.27
C ALA A 198 25.20 -29.85 -19.86
N ARG A 199 25.28 -28.69 -20.51
CA ARG A 199 24.16 -27.73 -20.51
C ARG A 199 23.02 -28.33 -21.34
N VAL A 200 22.01 -28.85 -20.67
CA VAL A 200 20.71 -29.19 -21.25
C VAL A 200 20.13 -27.92 -21.90
N LEU A 201 20.22 -27.83 -23.22
CA LEU A 201 19.45 -26.88 -24.01
C LEU A 201 18.03 -27.45 -24.12
N LYS A 202 17.09 -26.84 -23.38
CA LYS A 202 15.65 -27.07 -23.56
C LYS A 202 15.24 -26.52 -24.94
N THR A 203 15.15 -27.38 -25.95
CA THR A 203 14.41 -27.10 -27.17
C THR A 203 12.91 -27.10 -26.86
N ARG A 204 12.24 -26.01 -27.24
CA ARG A 204 10.77 -25.90 -27.23
C ARG A 204 10.24 -26.61 -28.48
N GLU A 205 9.62 -27.77 -28.30
CA GLU A 205 8.77 -28.35 -29.34
C GLU A 205 7.49 -27.53 -29.47
N ARG A 206 7.29 -26.94 -30.65
CA ARG A 206 6.00 -26.40 -31.09
C ARG A 206 5.14 -27.58 -31.53
N LYS A 207 4.04 -27.83 -30.82
CA LYS A 207 2.96 -28.71 -31.29
C LYS A 207 2.31 -28.06 -32.52
N LEU A 208 2.24 -28.84 -33.61
CA LEU A 208 1.18 -28.73 -34.62
C LEU A 208 -0.07 -29.42 -34.08
#